data_AF-A0A8B7B5T7-F1
#
_entry.id   AF-A0A8B7B5T7-F1
#
_cell.length_a   1.000
_cell.length_b   1.000
_cell.length_c   1.000
_cell.angle_alpha   90.00
_cell.angle_beta   90.00
_cell.angle_gamma   90.00
#
_symmetry.space_group_name_H-M   'P 1'
#
loop_
_entity.id
_entity.type
_entity.pdbx_description
1 polymer ?
#
loop_
_entity_poly.entity_id
_entity_poly.type
_entity_poly.pdbx_seq_one_letter_code
_entity_poly.pdbx_strand_id
1 'polypeptide(L)'
;MGDKPPGFRGSPSWIGCVEASLCLAHFGGPQGRLCHVPRGMGLQGELDRLYSHFSEGGGPVMVGGDADARAKALLGVCLGPRTEAHVLILDPHCWGAPENPTELQAAGWVGWQEVATAFDPNSFYNLCLTSRLEQQQQKQQHTLDC
;
A
#
# COMPACT_ATOMS: atom_id res chain seq x y z
N MET A 1 -9.27 1.17 20.84
CA MET A 1 -9.38 2.14 19.74
C MET A 1 -10.80 2.71 19.64
N GLY A 2 -11.85 1.87 19.74
CA GLY A 2 -13.24 2.37 19.80
C GLY A 2 -13.85 2.69 18.42
N ASP A 3 -13.15 2.29 17.36
CA ASP A 3 -13.49 2.45 15.95
C ASP A 3 -14.52 1.44 15.44
N LYS A 4 -14.70 0.31 16.15
CA LYS A 4 -15.62 -0.77 15.77
C LYS A 4 -16.55 -1.16 16.94
N PRO A 5 -17.77 -1.65 16.65
CA PRO A 5 -18.73 -2.07 17.68
C PRO A 5 -18.27 -3.33 18.44
N PRO A 6 -18.84 -3.60 19.63
CA PRO A 6 -18.68 -4.88 20.31
C PRO A 6 -19.05 -6.05 19.38
N GLY A 7 -18.26 -7.13 19.41
CA GLY A 7 -18.46 -8.30 18.54
C GLY A 7 -17.71 -8.24 17.19
N PHE A 8 -17.04 -7.13 16.87
CA PHE A 8 -16.18 -7.06 15.67
C PHE A 8 -15.04 -8.09 15.72
N ARG A 9 -14.46 -8.34 16.90
CA ARG A 9 -13.44 -9.38 17.10
C ARG A 9 -14.04 -10.76 16.82
N GLY A 10 -13.44 -11.49 15.88
CA GLY A 10 -13.90 -12.81 15.44
C GLY A 10 -14.95 -12.77 14.32
N SER A 11 -15.37 -11.59 13.88
CA SER A 11 -16.25 -11.45 12.71
C SER A 11 -15.47 -11.62 11.40
N PRO A 12 -16.14 -11.98 10.28
CA PRO A 12 -15.54 -12.02 8.94
C PRO A 12 -15.51 -10.63 8.26
N SER A 13 -15.77 -9.55 9.00
CA SER A 13 -15.82 -8.20 8.42
C SER A 13 -14.46 -7.74 7.93
N TRP A 14 -14.42 -7.16 6.73
CA TRP A 14 -13.21 -6.57 6.17
C TRP A 14 -12.83 -5.24 6.83
N ILE A 15 -11.57 -4.87 6.68
CA ILE A 15 -11.00 -3.59 7.08
C ILE A 15 -10.33 -2.93 5.88
N GLY A 16 -10.27 -1.60 5.88
CA GLY A 16 -9.65 -0.82 4.82
C GLY A 16 -8.43 -0.04 5.29
N CYS A 17 -8.02 0.93 4.47
CA CYS A 17 -6.85 1.76 4.75
C CYS A 17 -6.99 2.58 6.04
N VAL A 18 -8.20 3.02 6.38
CA VAL A 18 -8.48 3.80 7.60
C VAL A 18 -8.21 2.95 8.84
N GLU A 19 -8.79 1.75 8.92
CA GLU A 19 -8.55 0.84 10.04
C GLU A 19 -7.08 0.39 10.09
N ALA A 20 -6.44 0.21 8.93
CA ALA A 20 -5.02 -0.14 8.88
C ALA A 20 -4.15 0.97 9.48
N SER A 21 -4.40 2.25 9.16
CA SER A 21 -3.63 3.36 9.73
C SER A 21 -3.85 3.50 11.25
N LEU A 22 -5.07 3.26 11.74
CA LEU A 22 -5.37 3.21 13.18
C LEU A 22 -4.62 2.07 13.87
N CYS A 23 -4.62 0.88 13.27
CA CYS A 23 -3.86 -0.27 13.80
C CYS A 23 -2.36 0.03 13.85
N LEU A 24 -1.79 0.58 12.78
CA LEU A 24 -0.38 0.95 12.73
C LEU A 24 -0.01 1.91 13.86
N ALA A 25 -0.82 2.95 14.09
CA ALA A 25 -0.59 3.88 15.19
C ALA A 25 -0.73 3.20 16.56
N HIS A 26 -1.76 2.35 16.76
CA HIS A 26 -2.01 1.69 18.03
C HIS A 26 -0.92 0.68 18.43
N PHE A 27 -0.37 -0.04 17.45
CA PHE A 27 0.68 -1.04 17.68
C PHE A 27 2.11 -0.48 17.60
N GLY A 28 2.28 0.83 17.44
CA GLY A 28 3.61 1.46 17.33
C GLY A 28 4.36 1.11 16.04
N GLY A 29 3.61 0.81 14.97
CA GLY A 29 4.15 0.54 13.64
C GLY A 29 4.57 1.83 12.90
N PRO A 30 4.90 1.72 11.59
CA PRO A 30 5.20 2.90 10.76
C PRO A 30 4.03 3.89 10.70
N GLN A 31 4.32 5.15 10.43
CA GLN A 31 3.28 6.17 10.23
C GLN A 31 2.50 5.85 8.94
N GLY A 32 1.19 5.65 9.06
CA GLY A 32 0.28 5.45 7.92
C GLY A 32 -0.42 6.74 7.52
N ARG A 33 -0.04 7.34 6.38
CA ARG A 33 -0.69 8.54 5.82
C ARG A 33 -1.75 8.14 4.79
N LEU A 34 -2.98 8.59 5.01
CA LEU A 34 -4.09 8.32 4.10
C LEU A 34 -4.06 9.23 2.86
N CYS A 35 -4.39 8.68 1.71
CA CYS A 35 -4.63 9.41 0.47
C CYS A 35 -5.85 8.82 -0.23
N HIS A 36 -6.81 9.67 -0.58
CA HIS A 36 -8.00 9.28 -1.32
C HIS A 36 -7.83 9.64 -2.79
N VAL A 37 -8.11 8.68 -3.66
CA VAL A 37 -8.04 8.78 -5.11
C VAL A 37 -9.46 8.63 -5.65
N PRO A 38 -10.03 9.67 -6.27
CA PRO A 38 -11.41 9.64 -6.74
C PRO A 38 -11.59 8.75 -7.98
N ARG A 39 -12.84 8.36 -8.23
CA ARG A 39 -13.24 7.60 -9.43
C ARG A 39 -12.83 8.33 -10.71
N GLY A 40 -12.47 7.57 -11.74
CA GLY A 40 -12.13 8.05 -13.08
C GLY A 40 -10.66 8.45 -13.27
N MET A 41 -9.92 8.68 -12.18
CA MET A 41 -8.53 9.16 -12.25
C MET A 41 -7.49 8.04 -12.27
N GLY A 42 -7.86 6.83 -11.83
CA GLY A 42 -6.88 5.77 -11.55
C GLY A 42 -5.77 6.28 -10.63
N LEU A 43 -4.56 5.72 -10.72
CA LEU A 43 -3.40 6.25 -9.98
C LEU A 43 -2.65 7.37 -10.70
N GLN A 44 -3.05 7.78 -11.91
CA GLN A 44 -2.26 8.67 -12.75
C GLN A 44 -1.90 10.00 -12.04
N GLY A 45 -2.86 10.60 -11.32
CA GLY A 45 -2.64 11.84 -10.56
C GLY A 45 -1.75 11.71 -9.32
N GLU A 46 -1.49 10.48 -8.84
CA GLU A 46 -0.67 10.22 -7.65
C GLU A 46 0.69 9.59 -7.98
N LEU A 47 1.03 9.39 -9.26
CA LEU A 47 2.27 8.72 -9.66
C LEU A 47 3.53 9.45 -9.19
N ASP A 48 3.61 10.76 -9.36
CA ASP A 48 4.75 11.57 -8.91
C ASP A 48 4.90 11.53 -7.38
N ARG A 49 3.77 11.49 -6.68
CA ARG A 49 3.75 11.37 -5.22
C ARG A 49 4.22 10.00 -4.77
N LEU A 50 3.76 8.93 -5.43
CA LEU A 50 4.22 7.56 -5.16
C LEU A 50 5.71 7.42 -5.47
N TYR A 51 6.18 8.02 -6.55
CA TYR A 51 7.59 8.04 -6.91
C TYR A 51 8.41 8.69 -5.79
N SER A 52 8.04 9.92 -5.41
CA SER A 52 8.70 10.64 -4.31
C SER A 52 8.67 9.86 -3.00
N HIS A 53 7.51 9.28 -2.64
CA HIS A 53 7.35 8.45 -1.45
C HIS A 53 8.37 7.30 -1.41
N PHE A 54 8.50 6.52 -2.48
CA PHE A 54 9.46 5.42 -2.53
C PHE A 54 10.91 5.91 -2.61
N SER A 55 11.19 7.00 -3.35
CA SER A 55 12.53 7.60 -3.45
C SER A 55 13.04 8.16 -2.12
N GLU A 56 12.15 8.64 -1.25
CA GLU A 56 12.46 9.18 0.08
C GLU A 56 12.55 8.09 1.16
N GLY A 57 12.50 6.81 0.78
CA GLY A 57 12.58 5.69 1.72
C GLY A 57 11.25 5.34 2.39
N GLY A 58 10.13 5.74 1.78
CA GLY A 58 8.80 5.28 2.14
C GLY A 58 8.67 3.76 1.99
N GLY A 59 7.87 3.16 2.86
CA GLY A 59 7.58 1.74 2.87
C GLY A 59 6.44 1.33 1.94
N PRO A 60 5.94 0.09 2.06
CA PRO A 60 4.80 -0.40 1.28
C PRO A 60 3.57 0.49 1.42
N VAL A 61 2.80 0.62 0.35
CA VAL A 61 1.54 1.37 0.33
C VAL A 61 0.39 0.36 0.26
N MET A 62 -0.44 0.29 1.29
CA MET A 62 -1.68 -0.48 1.21
C MET A 62 -2.67 0.26 0.31
N VAL A 63 -3.36 -0.48 -0.56
CA VAL A 63 -4.43 0.03 -1.41
C VAL A 63 -5.70 -0.74 -1.12
N GLY A 64 -6.77 -0.01 -0.82
CA GLY A 64 -8.13 -0.55 -0.75
C GLY A 64 -9.00 0.15 -1.79
N GLY A 65 -9.64 -0.61 -2.67
CA GLY A 65 -10.62 -0.10 -3.62
C GLY A 65 -12.04 -0.55 -3.26
N ASP A 66 -13.01 0.14 -3.85
CA ASP A 66 -14.45 -0.10 -3.66
C ASP A 66 -14.95 -1.21 -4.59
N ALA A 67 -14.85 -0.98 -5.91
CA ALA A 67 -15.46 -1.84 -6.92
C ALA A 67 -14.66 -3.13 -7.18
N ASP A 68 -13.34 -3.09 -7.03
CA ASP A 68 -12.48 -4.26 -7.24
C ASP A 68 -12.42 -5.18 -6.00
N ALA A 69 -12.90 -4.72 -4.84
CA ALA A 69 -12.97 -5.45 -3.56
C ALA A 69 -11.69 -6.22 -3.19
N ARG A 70 -10.53 -5.77 -3.70
CA ARG A 70 -9.25 -6.47 -3.60
C ARG A 70 -8.18 -5.56 -3.03
N ALA A 71 -7.93 -5.73 -1.74
CA ALA A 71 -6.79 -5.10 -1.10
C ALA A 71 -5.48 -5.58 -1.74
N LYS A 72 -4.54 -4.67 -1.95
CA LYS A 72 -3.23 -4.97 -2.52
C LYS A 72 -2.17 -4.06 -1.93
N ALA A 73 -0.90 -4.47 -1.97
CA ALA A 73 0.21 -3.62 -1.54
C ALA A 73 1.01 -3.16 -2.76
N LEU A 74 1.31 -1.86 -2.84
CA LEU A 74 2.30 -1.33 -3.78
C LEU A 74 3.66 -1.31 -3.11
N LEU A 75 4.64 -1.86 -3.81
CA LEU A 75 6.03 -1.95 -3.36
C LEU A 75 6.96 -1.02 -4.17
N GLY A 76 6.45 -0.42 -5.24
CA GLY A 76 7.21 0.48 -6.09
C GLY A 76 6.40 1.00 -7.26
N VAL A 77 6.93 2.03 -7.91
CA VAL A 77 6.40 2.60 -9.15
C VAL A 77 7.55 2.79 -10.13
N CYS A 78 7.29 2.58 -11.41
CA CYS A 78 8.22 2.80 -12.51
C CYS A 78 7.52 3.68 -13.56
N LEU A 79 8.13 4.83 -13.86
CA LEU A 79 7.61 5.79 -14.82
C LEU A 79 8.39 5.64 -16.13
N GLY A 80 7.67 5.39 -17.21
CA GLY A 80 8.23 5.31 -18.56
C GLY A 80 8.48 6.69 -19.17
N PRO A 81 9.12 6.76 -20.34
CA PRO A 81 9.47 8.02 -21.01
C PRO A 81 8.28 8.82 -21.56
N ARG A 82 7.04 8.29 -21.46
CA ARG A 82 5.81 8.94 -21.90
C ARG A 82 4.76 8.86 -20.78
N THR A 83 3.55 8.40 -21.09
CA THR A 83 2.45 8.21 -20.12
C THR A 83 2.39 6.78 -19.56
N GLU A 84 3.37 5.94 -19.92
CA GLU A 84 3.47 4.57 -19.43
C GLU A 84 3.90 4.56 -17.98
N ALA A 85 3.14 3.89 -17.13
CA ALA A 85 3.46 3.75 -15.73
C ALA A 85 3.14 2.34 -15.26
N HIS A 86 4.06 1.77 -14.50
CA HIS A 86 3.93 0.44 -13.91
C HIS A 86 4.03 0.55 -12.40
N VAL A 87 3.32 -0.33 -11.70
CA VAL A 87 3.43 -0.50 -10.25
C VAL A 87 3.82 -1.93 -9.92
N LEU A 88 4.66 -2.07 -8.90
CA LEU A 88 5.00 -3.38 -8.35
C LEU A 88 3.95 -3.74 -7.30
N ILE A 89 3.14 -4.75 -7.57
CA ILE A 89 2.04 -5.19 -6.71
C ILE A 89 2.43 -6.46 -5.97
N LEU A 90 2.08 -6.52 -4.69
CA LEU A 90 1.94 -7.72 -3.89
C LEU A 90 0.46 -7.96 -3.62
N ASP A 91 -0.06 -9.07 -4.15
CA ASP A 91 -1.45 -9.49 -4.00
C ASP A 91 -1.59 -10.46 -2.80
N PRO A 92 -2.30 -10.06 -1.72
CA PRO A 92 -2.47 -10.87 -0.53
C PRO A 92 -3.51 -11.99 -0.68
N HIS A 93 -4.16 -12.14 -1.84
CA HIS A 93 -5.13 -13.21 -2.09
C HIS A 93 -4.48 -14.53 -2.49
N CYS A 94 -3.15 -14.61 -2.46
CA CYS A 94 -2.41 -15.85 -2.67
C CYS A 94 -2.90 -16.92 -1.69
N TRP A 95 -3.52 -17.96 -2.23
CA TRP A 95 -3.95 -19.13 -1.46
C TRP A 95 -2.99 -20.29 -1.74
N GLY A 96 -2.42 -20.84 -0.66
CA GLY A 96 -1.41 -21.89 -0.72
C GLY A 96 -0.18 -21.54 0.12
N ALA A 97 0.79 -22.44 0.14
CA ALA A 97 2.08 -22.24 0.80
C ALA A 97 3.17 -22.18 -0.29
N PRO A 98 3.39 -21.03 -0.95
CA PRO A 98 4.46 -20.89 -1.91
C PRO A 98 5.81 -21.12 -1.22
N GLU A 99 6.66 -21.96 -1.80
CA GLU A 99 7.90 -22.39 -1.14
C GLU A 99 9.02 -21.35 -1.28
N ASN A 100 8.93 -20.49 -2.30
CA ASN A 100 9.96 -19.51 -2.63
C ASN A 100 9.40 -18.30 -3.42
N PRO A 101 10.16 -17.19 -3.51
CA PRO A 101 9.74 -16.00 -4.26
C PRO A 101 9.49 -16.24 -5.75
N THR A 102 10.16 -17.20 -6.38
CA THR A 102 10.01 -17.50 -7.80
C THR A 102 8.60 -18.02 -8.10
N GLU A 103 8.03 -18.84 -7.23
CA GLU A 103 6.65 -19.31 -7.36
C GLU A 103 5.64 -18.16 -7.26
N LEU A 104 5.85 -17.23 -6.32
CA LEU A 104 5.02 -16.03 -6.18
C LEU A 104 5.05 -15.18 -7.45
N GLN A 105 6.23 -15.00 -8.04
CA GLN A 105 6.43 -14.22 -9.26
C GLN A 105 5.82 -14.94 -10.47
N ALA A 106 6.08 -16.23 -10.64
CA ALA A 106 5.58 -17.03 -11.76
C ALA A 106 4.05 -17.12 -11.77
N ALA A 107 3.43 -17.15 -10.59
CA ALA A 107 1.98 -17.13 -10.44
C ALA A 107 1.35 -15.73 -10.47
N GLY A 108 2.15 -14.66 -10.56
CA GLY A 108 1.67 -13.28 -10.65
C GLY A 108 1.21 -12.66 -9.33
N TRP A 109 1.47 -13.30 -8.18
CA TRP A 109 1.15 -12.75 -6.86
C TRP A 109 2.05 -11.57 -6.48
N VAL A 110 3.27 -11.55 -7.03
CA VAL A 110 4.19 -10.41 -6.93
C VAL A 110 4.72 -10.07 -8.32
N GLY A 111 4.47 -8.85 -8.80
CA GLY A 111 4.92 -8.48 -10.14
C GLY A 111 4.59 -7.05 -10.54
N TRP A 112 5.27 -6.59 -11.58
CA TRP A 112 4.99 -5.32 -12.22
C TRP A 112 3.73 -5.43 -13.08
N GLN A 113 2.83 -4.48 -12.90
CA GLN A 113 1.61 -4.36 -13.70
C GLN A 113 1.48 -2.93 -14.20
N GLU A 114 0.99 -2.77 -15.42
CA GLU A 114 0.63 -1.46 -15.94
C GLU A 114 -0.49 -0.85 -15.08
N VAL A 115 -0.38 0.43 -14.74
CA VAL A 115 -1.34 1.14 -13.88
C VAL A 115 -2.76 1.05 -14.44
N ALA A 116 -2.94 1.17 -15.75
CA ALA A 116 -4.25 1.09 -16.40
C ALA A 116 -4.90 -0.30 -16.26
N THR A 117 -4.09 -1.35 -16.11
CA THR A 117 -4.58 -2.73 -15.92
C THR A 117 -4.83 -3.02 -14.44
N ALA A 118 -4.00 -2.47 -13.54
CA ALA A 118 -4.06 -2.73 -12.11
C ALA A 118 -5.18 -2.00 -11.35
N PHE A 119 -5.72 -0.91 -11.94
CA PHE A 119 -6.71 -0.04 -11.30
C PHE A 119 -7.90 0.22 -12.22
N ASP A 120 -9.09 -0.14 -11.75
CA ASP A 120 -10.36 0.08 -12.45
C ASP A 120 -10.70 1.58 -12.43
N PRO A 121 -10.88 2.23 -13.60
CA PRO A 121 -11.25 3.64 -13.67
C PRO A 121 -12.62 3.92 -13.04
N ASN A 122 -13.50 2.94 -12.85
CA ASN A 122 -14.80 3.12 -12.20
C ASN A 122 -14.73 3.00 -10.66
N SER A 123 -13.58 2.60 -10.11
CA SER A 123 -13.38 2.48 -8.67
C SER A 123 -12.75 3.74 -8.08
N PHE A 124 -12.98 3.99 -6.79
CA PHE A 124 -12.13 4.89 -6.02
C PHE A 124 -11.12 4.06 -5.25
N TYR A 125 -9.99 4.67 -4.90
CA TYR A 125 -8.95 4.01 -4.13
C TYR A 125 -8.60 4.82 -2.89
N ASN A 126 -8.47 4.14 -1.75
CA ASN A 126 -7.78 4.67 -0.60
C ASN A 126 -6.39 4.05 -0.56
N LEU A 127 -5.39 4.89 -0.32
CA LEU A 127 -4.01 4.50 -0.13
C LEU A 127 -3.62 4.77 1.32
N CYS A 128 -2.87 3.87 1.94
CA CYS A 128 -2.20 4.08 3.22
C CYS A 128 -0.68 3.99 2.99
N LEU A 129 -0.05 5.16 2.89
CA LEU A 129 1.38 5.31 2.63
C LEU A 129 2.13 5.13 3.96
N THR A 130 2.99 4.12 4.05
CA THR A 130 3.76 3.85 5.27
C THR A 130 5.11 4.53 5.23
N SER A 131 5.50 5.20 6.31
CA SER A 131 6.82 5.84 6.46
C SER A 131 7.39 5.58 7.84
N ARG A 132 8.71 5.67 8.00
CA ARG A 132 9.34 5.54 9.32
C ARG A 132 8.84 6.67 10.22
N LEU A 133 8.58 6.35 11.49
CA LEU A 133 8.24 7.36 12.50
C LEU A 133 9.40 8.35 12.66
N GLU A 134 9.12 9.65 12.66
CA GLU A 134 10.12 10.72 12.84
C GLU A 134 11.03 10.49 14.07
N GLN A 135 10.52 9.85 15.12
CA GLN A 135 11.31 9.54 16.32
C GLN A 135 12.43 8.50 16.13
N GLN A 136 12.36 7.66 15.08
CA GLN A 136 13.43 6.73 14.74
C GLN A 136 14.53 7.39 13.88
N GLN A 137 14.20 8.43 13.11
CA GLN A 137 15.18 9.21 12.33
C GLN A 137 16.17 9.93 13.25
N GLN A 138 15.68 10.57 14.33
CA GLN A 138 16.55 11.23 15.31
C GLN A 138 17.46 10.26 16.07
N LYS A 139 17.00 9.04 16.34
CA LYS A 139 17.80 8.02 17.04
C LYS A 139 18.91 7.43 16.16
N GLN A 140 18.69 7.33 14.85
CA GLN A 140 19.71 6.89 13.88
C GLN A 140 20.73 7.97 13.58
N GLN A 141 20.32 9.24 13.46
CA GLN A 141 21.26 10.36 13.34
C GLN A 141 22.24 10.39 14.52
N HIS A 142 21.73 10.26 15.74
CA HIS A 142 22.55 10.34 16.96
C HIS A 142 23.50 9.15 17.17
N THR A 143 23.24 8.01 16.51
CA THR A 143 24.10 6.80 16.57
C THR A 143 25.19 6.81 15.50
N LEU A 144 25.04 7.60 14.43
CA LEU A 144 26.05 7.78 13.38
C LEU A 144 27.03 8.92 13.70
N ASP A 145 26.68 9.79 14.65
CA ASP A 145 27.50 10.90 15.14
C ASP A 145 28.32 10.57 16.42
N CYS A 146 28.36 9.30 16.84
CA CYS A 146 29.19 8.78 17.95
C CYS A 146 30.23 7.78 17.44
#